data_AF-A0A3D6C2V4-F1
#
_entry.id   AF-A0A3D6C2V4-F1
#
_cell.length_a   1.000
_cell.length_b   1.000
_cell.length_c   1.000
_cell.angle_alpha   90.00
_cell.angle_beta   90.00
_cell.angle_gamma   90.00
#
_symmetry.space_group_name_H-M   'P 1'
#
loop_
_entity.id
_entity.type
_entity.pdbx_description
1 polymer ?
#
loop_
_entity_poly.entity_id
_entity_poly.type
_entity_poly.pdbx_seq_one_letter_code
_entity_poly.pdbx_strand_id
1 'polypeptide(L)'
;MKKFVLLGSRNPHPSKHRLGVIAASDSYEQLQETWKTINAFYRHLGKTFDEAFTEEARQMMNRHPELEKLFDIYFESVIWTVEVVGIFEARDIDETYKAFLT
;
A
#
# COMPACT_ATOMS: atom_id res chain seq x y z
N MET A 1 10.16 -17.17 -3.95
CA MET A 1 9.41 -15.90 -4.04
C MET A 1 8.05 -16.09 -3.38
N LYS A 2 7.42 -15.05 -2.81
CA LYS A 2 6.05 -15.17 -2.30
C LYS A 2 5.06 -15.34 -3.45
N LYS A 3 4.02 -16.17 -3.28
CA LYS A 3 3.07 -16.49 -4.36
C LYS A 3 2.24 -15.30 -4.82
N PHE A 4 1.91 -14.37 -3.92
CA PHE A 4 1.09 -13.21 -4.24
C PHE A 4 1.75 -11.91 -3.80
N VAL A 5 1.48 -10.85 -4.55
CA VAL A 5 1.94 -9.49 -4.27
C VAL A 5 0.78 -8.51 -4.29
N LEU A 6 0.70 -7.66 -3.28
CA LEU A 6 -0.18 -6.50 -3.25
C LEU A 6 0.60 -5.31 -3.80
N LEU A 7 0.14 -4.75 -4.91
CA LEU A 7 0.78 -3.60 -5.56
C LEU A 7 0.02 -2.32 -5.26
N GLY A 8 0.77 -1.24 -5.14
CA GLY A 8 0.22 0.11 -5.06
C GLY A 8 1.03 1.11 -5.85
N SER A 9 0.38 2.21 -6.23
CA SER A 9 1.02 3.38 -6.80
C SER A 9 1.35 4.35 -5.68
N ARG A 10 2.64 4.66 -5.50
CA ARG A 10 3.05 5.72 -4.57
C ARG A 10 2.87 7.08 -5.20
N ASN A 11 2.24 8.01 -4.46
CA ASN A 11 2.01 9.37 -4.90
C ASN A 11 2.53 10.37 -3.84
N PRO A 12 3.72 10.94 -4.03
CA PRO A 12 3.73 12.39 -4.02
C PRO A 12 4.64 12.97 -5.10
N HIS A 13 4.32 14.19 -5.53
CA HIS A 13 4.96 14.98 -6.60
C HIS A 13 4.52 14.66 -8.05
N PRO A 14 4.19 15.69 -8.87
CA PRO A 14 3.70 15.55 -10.27
C PRO A 14 4.66 14.86 -11.26
N SER A 15 5.80 14.33 -10.83
CA SER A 15 6.79 13.72 -11.70
C SER A 15 7.13 12.25 -11.40
N LYS A 16 6.53 11.61 -10.37
CA LYS A 16 6.91 10.25 -9.99
C LYS A 16 5.74 9.40 -9.46
N HIS A 17 4.82 9.02 -10.34
CA HIS A 17 3.93 7.88 -10.09
C HIS A 17 4.77 6.60 -10.14
N ARG A 18 5.06 6.00 -8.97
CA ARG A 18 5.85 4.77 -8.91
C ARG A 18 4.99 3.62 -8.40
N LEU A 19 4.78 2.63 -9.27
CA LEU A 19 4.26 1.34 -8.86
C LEU A 19 5.30 0.65 -7.96
N GLY A 20 4.83 0.06 -6.86
CA GLY A 20 5.66 -0.65 -5.91
C GLY A 20 4.88 -1.75 -5.19
N VAL A 21 5.64 -2.67 -4.60
CA VAL A 21 5.09 -3.73 -3.75
C VAL A 21 4.76 -3.13 -2.38
N ILE A 22 3.49 -3.21 -1.98
CA ILE A 22 3.02 -2.87 -0.63
C ILE A 22 3.34 -4.03 0.32
N ALA A 23 2.96 -5.24 -0.08
CA ALA A 23 3.13 -6.47 0.70
C ALA A 23 3.22 -7.69 -0.22
N ALA A 24 3.79 -8.79 0.27
CA ALA A 24 3.85 -10.05 -0.42
C ALA A 24 3.56 -11.21 0.54
N SER A 25 2.74 -12.18 0.13
CA SER A 25 2.36 -13.33 0.95
C SER A 25 2.09 -14.56 0.10
N ASP A 26 2.13 -15.73 0.73
CA ASP A 26 1.68 -16.99 0.11
C ASP A 26 0.17 -17.21 0.28
N SER A 27 -0.51 -16.38 1.09
CA SER A 27 -1.97 -16.36 1.27
C SER A 27 -2.56 -15.12 0.61
N TYR A 28 -3.53 -15.34 -0.27
CA TYR A 28 -4.30 -14.28 -0.91
C TYR A 28 -5.18 -13.55 0.11
N GLU A 29 -5.76 -14.28 1.06
CA GLU A 29 -6.64 -13.77 2.11
C GLU A 29 -5.91 -12.80 3.03
N GLN A 30 -4.65 -13.07 3.37
CA GLN A 30 -3.82 -12.14 4.14
C GLN A 30 -3.61 -10.81 3.40
N LEU A 31 -3.41 -10.84 2.08
CA LEU A 31 -3.27 -9.63 1.27
C LEU A 31 -4.61 -8.89 1.11
N GLN A 32 -5.73 -9.62 1.03
CA GLN A 32 -7.06 -9.00 1.06
C GLN A 32 -7.33 -8.29 2.38
N GLU A 33 -6.94 -8.89 3.51
CA GLU A 33 -7.09 -8.25 4.81
C GLU A 33 -6.20 -7.02 4.93
N THR A 34 -4.95 -7.11 4.46
CA THR A 34 -4.04 -5.95 4.36
C THR A 34 -4.68 -4.81 3.57
N TRP A 35 -5.29 -5.12 2.40
CA TRP A 35 -6.01 -4.12 1.61
C TRP A 35 -7.19 -3.53 2.38
N LYS A 36 -8.02 -4.35 3.04
CA LYS A 36 -9.14 -3.83 3.86
C LYS A 36 -8.65 -2.91 4.96
N THR A 37 -7.56 -3.24 5.65
CA THR A 37 -6.95 -2.39 6.68
C THR A 37 -6.51 -1.05 6.08
N ILE A 38 -5.86 -1.05 4.91
CA ILE A 38 -5.47 0.19 4.22
C ILE A 38 -6.72 1.03 3.86
N ASN A 39 -7.77 0.42 3.31
CA ASN A 39 -9.01 1.11 2.98
C ASN A 39 -9.74 1.66 4.21
N ALA A 40 -9.73 0.92 5.32
CA ALA A 40 -10.32 1.37 6.58
C ALA A 40 -9.53 2.56 7.12
N PHE A 41 -8.20 2.51 7.08
CA PHE A 41 -7.34 3.60 7.49
C PHE A 41 -7.65 4.89 6.73
N TYR A 42 -7.83 4.82 5.41
CA TYR A 42 -8.24 5.97 4.59
C TYR A 42 -9.56 6.63 5.02
N ARG A 43 -10.50 5.86 5.58
CA ARG A 43 -11.79 6.41 6.08
C ARG A 43 -11.65 7.16 7.39
N HIS A 44 -10.56 6.92 8.13
CA HIS A 44 -10.25 7.52 9.41
C HIS A 44 -9.18 8.61 9.31
N LEU A 45 -8.76 8.97 8.09
CA LEU A 45 -7.96 10.18 7.89
C LEU A 45 -8.85 11.40 8.10
N GLY A 46 -8.32 12.38 8.82
CA GLY A 46 -8.99 13.65 9.06
C GLY A 46 -9.22 14.43 7.79
N LYS A 47 -10.19 15.34 7.85
CA LYS A 47 -10.58 16.18 6.70
C LYS A 47 -9.80 17.50 6.63
N THR A 48 -9.05 17.84 7.68
CA THR A 48 -8.39 19.14 7.86
C THR A 48 -6.95 18.96 8.30
N PHE A 49 -6.13 20.00 8.09
CA PHE A 49 -4.70 20.02 8.41
C PHE A 49 -4.44 19.89 9.93
N ASP A 50 -5.34 20.42 10.76
CA ASP A 50 -5.24 20.39 12.22
C ASP A 50 -5.73 19.08 12.86
N GLU A 51 -6.33 18.17 12.08
CA GLU A 51 -6.92 16.92 12.58
C GLU A 51 -6.61 15.72 11.68
N ALA A 52 -5.48 15.68 10.95
CA ALA A 52 -5.36 14.72 9.85
C ALA A 52 -5.35 13.22 10.26
N PHE A 53 -5.26 12.92 11.56
CA PHE A 53 -5.58 11.59 12.11
C PHE A 53 -6.65 11.68 13.18
N THR A 54 -7.72 10.89 13.01
CA THR A 54 -8.58 10.58 14.15
C THR A 54 -7.85 9.66 15.13
N GLU A 55 -8.37 9.56 16.36
CA GLU A 55 -7.81 8.66 17.37
C GLU A 55 -7.83 7.20 16.90
N GLU A 56 -8.85 6.80 16.13
CA GLU A 56 -8.93 5.48 15.52
C GLU A 56 -7.80 5.24 14.53
N ALA A 57 -7.45 6.24 13.70
CA ALA A 57 -6.33 6.11 12.78
C ALA A 57 -4.99 5.95 13.53
N ARG A 58 -4.78 6.69 14.62
CA ARG A 58 -3.59 6.51 15.49
C ARG A 58 -3.53 5.10 16.08
N GLN A 59 -4.65 4.59 16.57
CA GLN A 59 -4.73 3.21 17.08
C GLN A 59 -4.51 2.17 15.99
N MET A 60 -4.91 2.44 14.74
CA MET A 60 -4.62 1.57 13.61
C MET A 60 -3.12 1.54 13.30
N MET A 61 -2.41 2.68 13.29
CA MET A 61 -0.95 2.69 13.09
C MET A 61 -0.21 1.90 14.16
N ASN A 62 -0.64 2.00 15.42
CA ASN A 62 -0.05 1.23 16.52
C ASN A 62 -0.26 -0.29 16.37
N ARG A 63 -1.41 -0.72 15.82
CA ARG A 63 -1.71 -2.15 15.59
C ARG A 63 -1.10 -2.70 14.30
N HIS A 64 -0.86 -1.82 13.34
CA HIS A 64 -0.40 -2.12 11.99
C HIS A 64 0.79 -1.22 11.63
N PRO A 65 1.98 -1.46 12.21
CA PRO A 65 3.16 -0.64 11.96
C PRO A 65 3.60 -0.64 10.49
N GLU A 66 3.14 -1.59 9.68
CA GLU A 66 3.30 -1.58 8.23
C GLU A 66 2.65 -0.36 7.55
N LEU A 67 1.59 0.23 8.14
CA LEU A 67 0.93 1.41 7.60
C LEU A 67 1.86 2.63 7.60
N GLU A 68 2.72 2.79 8.60
CA GLU A 68 3.69 3.90 8.66
C GLU A 68 4.63 3.92 7.45
N LYS A 69 4.90 2.75 6.84
CA LYS A 69 5.76 2.64 5.65
C LYS A 69 5.05 3.03 4.36
N LEU A 70 3.72 3.07 4.40
CA LEU A 70 2.87 3.40 3.25
C LEU A 70 2.56 4.89 3.20
N PHE A 71 2.55 5.56 4.36
CA PHE A 71 2.16 6.96 4.49
C PHE A 71 3.36 7.85 4.80
N ASP A 72 3.55 8.91 4.01
CA ASP A 72 4.47 9.98 4.37
C ASP A 72 3.74 10.95 5.31
N ILE A 73 4.08 10.89 6.59
CA ILE A 73 3.46 11.68 7.66
C ILE A 73 4.36 12.87 7.97
N TYR A 74 3.87 14.09 7.71
CA TYR A 74 4.59 15.33 8.02
C TYR A 74 3.74 16.21 8.91
N PHE A 75 4.20 16.53 10.13
CA PHE A 75 3.54 17.48 11.03
C PHE A 75 2.03 17.27 11.14
N GLU A 76 1.61 16.05 11.48
CA GLU A 76 0.20 15.67 11.60
C GLU A 76 -0.64 15.84 10.33
N SER A 77 -0.02 16.05 9.17
CA SER A 77 -0.66 16.04 7.86
C SER A 77 -0.30 14.77 7.11
N VAL A 78 -1.32 14.11 6.54
CA VAL A 78 -1.16 12.92 5.71
C VAL A 78 -1.12 13.33 4.26
N ILE A 79 0.02 13.11 3.62
CA ILE A 79 0.07 13.14 2.16
C ILE A 79 -0.44 11.78 1.68
N TRP A 80 -1.44 11.79 0.81
CA TRP A 80 -2.08 10.59 0.27
C TRP A 80 -1.09 9.85 -0.63
N THR A 81 -0.40 8.86 -0.08
CA THR A 81 0.79 8.34 -0.74
C THR A 81 0.64 6.98 -1.37
N VAL A 82 -0.44 6.22 -1.20
CA VAL A 82 -0.55 4.88 -1.83
C VAL A 82 -1.95 4.57 -2.34
N GLU A 83 -2.13 4.58 -3.66
CA GLU A 83 -3.32 3.99 -4.28
C GLU A 83 -3.10 2.48 -4.45
N VAL A 84 -3.96 1.65 -3.85
CA VAL A 84 -3.88 0.19 -4.02
C VAL A 84 -4.34 -0.17 -5.42
N VAL A 85 -3.49 -0.85 -6.19
CA VAL A 85 -3.75 -1.24 -7.59
C VAL A 85 -4.37 -2.64 -7.66
N GLY A 86 -3.89 -3.58 -6.85
CA GLY A 86 -4.45 -4.93 -6.82
C GLY A 86 -3.53 -5.98 -6.23
N ILE A 87 -4.07 -7.19 -6.11
CA ILE A 87 -3.32 -8.39 -5.70
C ILE A 87 -3.05 -9.23 -6.95
N PHE A 88 -1.80 -9.60 -7.15
CA PHE A 88 -1.34 -10.33 -8.33
C PHE A 88 -0.62 -11.61 -7.91
N GLU A 89 -0.75 -12.66 -8.72
CA GLU A 89 0.09 -13.85 -8.58
C GLU A 89 1.49 -13.54 -9.13
N ALA A 90 2.51 -13.80 -8.32
CA ALA A 90 3.90 -13.66 -8.73
C ALA A 90 4.33 -14.94 -9.43
N ARG A 91 4.93 -14.80 -10.61
CA ARG A 91 5.46 -15.92 -11.40
C ARG A 91 6.93 -15.68 -11.69
N ASP A 92 7.70 -16.76 -11.62
CA ASP A 92 9.08 -16.72 -12.08
C ASP A 92 9.08 -16.57 -13.60
N ILE A 93 9.90 -15.65 -14.09
CA ILE A 93 10.10 -15.46 -15.53
C ILE A 93 11.17 -16.47 -15.94
N ASP A 94 10.74 -17.50 -16.68
CA ASP A 94 11.66 -18.45 -17.30
C ASP A 94 12.18 -17.93 -18.66
N GLU A 95 13.15 -18.64 -19.24
CA GLU A 95 13.72 -18.30 -20.56
C GLU A 95 12.65 -18.27 -21.67
N THR A 96 11.59 -19.08 -21.54
CA THR A 96 10.45 -19.10 -22.45
C THR A 96 9.71 -17.76 -22.45
N TYR A 97 9.45 -17.19 -21.27
CA TYR A 97 8.80 -15.89 -21.15
C TYR A 97 9.70 -14.73 -21.57
N LYS A 98 11.02 -14.81 -21.37
CA LYS A 98 11.95 -13.77 -21.84
C LYS A 98 11.90 -13.57 -23.35
N ALA A 99 11.75 -14.66 -24.10
CA ALA A 99 11.65 -14.61 -25.57
C ALA A 99 10.38 -13.91 -26.09
N PHE A 100 9.32 -13.79 -25.27
CA PHE A 100 8.10 -13.06 -25.63
C PHE A 100 8.17 -11.54 -25.37
N LEU A 101 9.17 -11.07 -24.61
CA LEU A 101 9.31 -9.67 -24.21
C LEU A 101 10.34 -8.89 -25.06
N THR A 102 11.06 -9.57 -25.94
CA THR A 102 11.99 -9.02 -26.94
C THR A 102 11.34 -8.97 -28.32
#